data_AF-A0A7W8HBF1-F1
#
_entry.id   AF-A0A7W8HBF1-F1
#
_cell.length_a   1.000
_cell.length_b   1.000
_cell.length_c   1.000
_cell.angle_alpha   90.00
_cell.angle_beta   90.00
_cell.angle_gamma   90.00
#
_symmetry.space_group_name_H-M   'P 1'
#
loop_
_entity.id
_entity.type
_entity.pdbx_description
1 polymer ?
#
loop_
_entity_poly.entity_id
_entity_poly.type
_entity_poly.pdbx_seq_one_letter_code
_entity_poly.pdbx_strand_id
1 'polypeptide(L)'
;MPRPKKKPNYNPNQVMRDFMLAVADAFGSYDDRDNDTAGGLNAAAAEFGITALKARKLLITAGVYSTAVSRRIAELAAAGYKIEQIMKETGLGRASVHSYLPYTKIPYNLAELSANAERIRLYRERRAACMEFCSRIGQMEVTKGELEEALWELMSRLAGCVFLTAKGLRFTYKIHGGEMFVNRKSKSITQATVFRAYNYNGLIN
;
A
#
# COMPACT_ATOMS: atom_id res chain seq x y z
N MET A 1 -19.83 34.34 -19.56
CA MET A 1 -19.84 32.87 -19.61
C MET A 1 -19.47 32.32 -18.25
N PRO A 2 -20.21 31.35 -17.67
CA PRO A 2 -19.82 30.71 -16.42
C PRO A 2 -18.51 29.95 -16.61
N ARG A 3 -17.58 30.08 -15.66
CA ARG A 3 -16.28 29.40 -15.71
C ARG A 3 -16.50 27.88 -15.77
N PRO A 4 -15.89 27.14 -16.74
CA PRO A 4 -16.05 25.69 -16.81
C PRO A 4 -15.63 25.04 -15.49
N LYS A 5 -16.49 24.17 -14.93
CA LYS A 5 -16.15 23.39 -13.74
C LYS A 5 -14.95 22.50 -14.07
N LYS A 6 -13.86 22.60 -13.30
CA LYS A 6 -12.77 21.61 -13.35
C LYS A 6 -13.36 20.24 -12.95
N LYS A 7 -13.39 19.29 -13.90
CA LYS A 7 -13.84 17.89 -13.75
C LYS A 7 -15.29 17.71 -13.28
N PRO A 8 -16.29 17.82 -14.18
CA PRO A 8 -17.72 17.81 -13.84
C PRO A 8 -18.26 16.49 -13.25
N ASN A 9 -17.53 15.37 -13.36
CA ASN A 9 -17.93 14.05 -12.87
C ASN A 9 -17.20 13.62 -11.57
N TYR A 10 -16.66 14.56 -10.81
CA TYR A 10 -15.77 14.27 -9.67
C TYR A 10 -16.53 14.12 -8.34
N ASN A 11 -16.55 12.90 -7.77
CA ASN A 11 -17.18 12.60 -6.48
C ASN A 11 -16.12 12.28 -5.39
N PRO A 12 -15.81 13.22 -4.48
CA PRO A 12 -14.86 13.02 -3.38
C PRO A 12 -15.15 11.80 -2.50
N ASN A 13 -16.43 11.50 -2.27
CA ASN A 13 -16.83 10.35 -1.46
C ASN A 13 -16.44 9.05 -2.15
N GLN A 14 -16.60 8.98 -3.48
CA GLN A 14 -16.22 7.79 -4.23
C GLN A 14 -14.70 7.58 -4.20
N VAL A 15 -13.91 8.64 -4.44
CA VAL A 15 -12.45 8.55 -4.45
C VAL A 15 -11.90 8.10 -3.09
N MET A 16 -12.43 8.61 -1.98
CA MET A 16 -11.98 8.18 -0.65
C MET A 16 -12.39 6.73 -0.36
N ARG A 17 -13.59 6.31 -0.78
CA ARG A 17 -14.03 4.91 -0.67
C ARG A 17 -13.12 3.99 -1.48
N ASP A 18 -12.85 4.32 -2.74
CA ASP A 18 -11.97 3.55 -3.60
C ASP A 18 -10.53 3.49 -3.05
N PHE A 19 -10.06 4.58 -2.46
CA PHE A 19 -8.75 4.64 -1.80
C PHE A 19 -8.70 3.72 -0.59
N MET A 20 -9.73 3.77 0.26
CA MET A 20 -9.85 2.90 1.43
C MET A 20 -9.91 1.41 1.02
N LEU A 21 -10.70 1.08 -0.01
CA LEU A 21 -10.79 -0.29 -0.53
C LEU A 21 -9.45 -0.76 -1.11
N ALA A 22 -8.71 0.09 -1.83
CA ALA A 22 -7.39 -0.25 -2.33
C ALA A 22 -6.38 -0.49 -1.19
N VAL A 23 -6.41 0.35 -0.15
CA VAL A 23 -5.57 0.16 1.05
C VAL A 23 -5.92 -1.13 1.78
N ALA A 24 -7.20 -1.47 1.90
CA ALA A 24 -7.68 -2.72 2.50
C ALA A 24 -7.26 -3.94 1.67
N ASP A 25 -7.42 -3.89 0.34
CA ASP A 25 -7.02 -4.96 -0.58
C ASP A 25 -5.51 -5.24 -0.52
N ALA A 26 -4.67 -4.20 -0.43
CA ALA A 26 -3.23 -4.36 -0.29
C ALA A 26 -2.80 -4.86 1.10
N PHE A 27 -3.60 -4.58 2.14
CA PHE A 27 -3.31 -4.97 3.52
C PHE A 27 -3.79 -6.40 3.84
N GLY A 28 -4.92 -6.80 3.28
CA GLY A 28 -5.67 -7.99 3.70
C GLY A 28 -6.56 -7.69 4.91
N SER A 29 -6.57 -8.61 5.88
CA SER A 29 -7.27 -8.46 7.15
C SER A 29 -6.35 -8.83 8.31
N TYR A 30 -6.60 -8.25 9.48
CA TYR A 30 -5.88 -8.60 10.69
C TYR A 30 -6.78 -8.49 11.92
N ASP A 31 -6.82 -9.56 12.71
CA ASP A 31 -7.34 -9.58 14.07
C ASP A 31 -6.31 -10.20 15.01
N ASP A 32 -5.93 -9.51 16.07
CA ASP A 32 -4.95 -10.01 17.05
C ASP A 32 -5.44 -11.19 17.92
N ARG A 33 -6.69 -11.62 17.72
CA ARG A 33 -7.24 -12.87 18.27
C ARG A 33 -6.95 -14.08 17.39
N ASP A 34 -6.70 -13.84 16.10
CA ASP A 34 -6.27 -14.87 15.18
C ASP A 34 -4.76 -15.07 15.42
N ASN A 35 -4.28 -16.32 15.37
CA ASN A 35 -2.84 -16.62 15.52
C ASN A 35 -2.04 -16.23 14.27
N ASP A 36 -2.53 -15.24 13.53
CA ASP A 36 -1.96 -14.71 12.30
C ASP A 36 -0.98 -13.58 12.65
N THR A 37 0.09 -13.50 11.86
CA THR A 37 1.06 -12.43 12.02
C THR A 37 0.48 -11.17 11.39
N ALA A 38 0.56 -10.03 12.08
CA ALA A 38 0.02 -8.78 11.56
C ALA A 38 0.44 -8.53 10.10
N GLY A 39 -0.55 -8.49 9.20
CA GLY A 39 -0.39 -7.96 7.86
C GLY A 39 0.38 -6.64 7.95
N GLY A 40 1.39 -6.46 7.10
CA GLY A 40 2.37 -5.39 7.25
C GLY A 40 1.73 -4.01 7.13
N LEU A 41 1.20 -3.45 8.22
CA LEU A 41 0.58 -2.11 8.25
C LEU A 41 1.51 -1.05 7.67
N ASN A 42 2.80 -1.16 8.00
CA ASN A 42 3.84 -0.29 7.49
C ASN A 42 4.09 -0.50 5.99
N ALA A 43 3.93 -1.71 5.47
CA ALA A 43 4.05 -2.02 4.05
C ALA A 43 2.85 -1.45 3.28
N ALA A 44 1.62 -1.65 3.74
CA ALA A 44 0.43 -1.05 3.14
C ALA A 44 0.50 0.49 3.17
N ALA A 45 0.86 1.08 4.32
CA ALA A 45 1.06 2.53 4.40
C ALA A 45 2.14 3.01 3.42
N ALA A 46 3.19 2.20 3.24
CA ALA A 46 4.28 2.53 2.36
C ALA A 46 3.90 2.54 0.89
N GLU A 47 3.11 1.56 0.45
CA GLU A 47 2.63 1.41 -0.93
C GLU A 47 1.80 2.63 -1.35
N PHE A 48 0.91 3.11 -0.47
CA PHE A 48 0.08 4.28 -0.77
C PHE A 48 0.72 5.62 -0.38
N GLY A 49 1.97 5.63 0.10
CA GLY A 49 2.66 6.86 0.50
C GLY A 49 1.92 7.64 1.58
N ILE A 50 1.32 6.95 2.55
CA ILE A 50 0.63 7.52 3.71
C ILE A 50 1.32 7.13 5.02
N THR A 51 0.92 7.74 6.13
CA THR A 51 1.42 7.36 7.45
C THR A 51 0.75 6.09 7.94
N ALA A 52 1.43 5.31 8.79
CA ALA A 52 0.85 4.13 9.43
C ALA A 52 -0.40 4.47 10.24
N LEU A 53 -0.47 5.64 10.87
CA LEU A 53 -1.66 6.13 11.58
C LEU A 53 -2.86 6.29 10.64
N LYS A 54 -2.63 6.85 9.44
CA LYS A 54 -3.69 7.02 8.46
C LYS A 54 -4.13 5.69 7.86
N ALA A 55 -3.18 4.82 7.53
CA ALA A 55 -3.48 3.46 7.06
C ALA A 55 -4.32 2.70 8.09
N ARG A 56 -3.90 2.70 9.37
CA ARG A 56 -4.65 2.09 10.47
C ARG A 56 -6.08 2.60 10.55
N LYS A 57 -6.25 3.92 10.49
CA LYS A 57 -7.57 4.56 10.52
C LYS A 57 -8.46 4.11 9.35
N LEU A 58 -7.90 4.05 8.14
CA LEU A 58 -8.63 3.56 6.95
C LEU A 58 -9.04 2.10 7.12
N LEU A 59 -8.14 1.24 7.60
CA LEU A 59 -8.38 -0.19 7.77
C LEU A 59 -9.42 -0.49 8.87
N ILE A 60 -9.38 0.26 9.98
CA ILE A 60 -10.42 0.21 11.02
C ILE A 60 -11.76 0.67 10.45
N THR A 61 -11.76 1.75 9.66
CA THR A 61 -12.98 2.25 8.99
C THR A 61 -13.55 1.21 8.01
N ALA A 62 -12.69 0.45 7.34
CA ALA A 62 -13.06 -0.64 6.46
C ALA A 62 -13.43 -1.95 7.19
N GLY A 63 -13.22 -2.02 8.52
CA GLY A 63 -13.54 -3.20 9.32
C GLY A 63 -12.55 -4.36 9.20
N VAL A 64 -11.37 -4.14 8.61
CA VAL A 64 -10.37 -5.19 8.34
C VAL A 64 -9.17 -5.16 9.29
N TYR A 65 -9.19 -4.30 10.32
CA TYR A 65 -8.13 -4.20 11.32
C TYR A 65 -8.73 -4.14 12.73
N SER A 66 -8.35 -5.11 13.55
CA SER A 66 -8.90 -5.31 14.89
C SER A 66 -7.78 -5.70 15.86
N THR A 67 -7.64 -4.92 16.93
CA THR A 67 -6.74 -5.22 18.05
C THR A 67 -7.43 -4.97 19.38
N ALA A 68 -6.89 -5.52 20.48
CA ALA A 68 -7.38 -5.25 21.83
C ALA A 68 -7.45 -3.74 22.10
N VAL A 69 -6.45 -2.99 21.62
CA VAL A 69 -6.40 -1.53 21.72
C VAL A 69 -7.48 -0.86 20.86
N SER A 70 -7.67 -1.29 19.61
CA SER A 70 -8.69 -0.69 18.73
C SER A 70 -10.10 -0.93 19.27
N ARG A 71 -10.37 -2.15 19.76
CA ARG A 71 -11.64 -2.52 20.39
C ARG A 71 -11.89 -1.72 21.66
N ARG A 72 -10.91 -1.60 22.54
CA ARG A 72 -11.02 -0.79 23.77
C ARG A 72 -11.32 0.68 23.48
N ILE A 73 -10.64 1.27 22.49
CA ILE A 73 -10.90 2.66 22.10
C ILE A 73 -12.29 2.83 21.49
N ALA A 74 -12.75 1.86 20.69
CA ALA A 74 -14.09 1.85 20.12
C ALA A 74 -15.17 1.78 21.22
N GLU A 75 -14.99 0.93 22.24
CA GLU A 75 -15.87 0.84 23.41
C GLU A 75 -15.96 2.18 24.17
N LEU A 76 -14.82 2.79 24.48
CA LEU A 76 -14.78 4.07 25.20
C LEU A 76 -15.47 5.19 24.40
N ALA A 77 -15.21 5.24 23.09
CA ALA A 77 -15.85 6.22 22.21
C ALA A 77 -17.37 5.98 22.12
N ALA A 78 -17.82 4.73 22.02
CA ALA A 78 -19.24 4.37 22.01
C ALA A 78 -19.93 4.72 23.34
N ALA A 79 -19.21 4.62 24.46
CA ALA A 79 -19.67 5.06 25.78
C ALA A 79 -19.65 6.60 25.96
N GLY A 80 -19.30 7.37 24.92
CA GLY A 80 -19.35 8.84 24.94
C GLY A 80 -18.15 9.53 25.59
N TYR A 81 -17.05 8.80 25.83
CA TYR A 81 -15.83 9.39 26.41
C TYR A 81 -15.22 10.41 25.46
N LYS A 82 -14.77 11.55 26.01
CA LYS A 82 -14.01 12.56 25.28
C LYS A 82 -12.60 12.05 24.99
N ILE A 83 -11.97 12.60 23.95
CA ILE A 83 -10.62 12.20 23.51
C ILE A 83 -9.61 12.26 24.66
N GLU A 84 -9.66 13.30 25.49
CA GLU A 84 -8.78 13.47 26.65
C GLU A 84 -8.96 12.37 27.69
N GLN A 85 -10.20 11.91 27.90
CA GLN A 85 -10.49 10.80 28.80
C GLN A 85 -9.97 9.49 28.20
N ILE A 86 -10.20 9.25 26.91
CA ILE A 86 -9.65 8.07 26.22
C ILE A 86 -8.12 8.05 26.32
N MET A 87 -7.45 9.17 26.08
CA MET A 87 -6.00 9.28 26.24
C MET A 87 -5.53 8.90 27.66
N LYS A 88 -6.26 9.35 28.69
CA LYS A 88 -5.96 9.04 30.09
C LYS A 88 -6.16 7.56 30.40
N GLU A 89 -7.28 6.98 29.95
CA GLU A 89 -7.63 5.57 30.18
C GLU A 89 -6.69 4.61 29.45
N THR A 90 -6.25 4.94 28.23
CA THR A 90 -5.42 4.05 27.42
C THR A 90 -3.92 4.36 27.50
N GLY A 91 -3.52 5.49 28.11
CA GLY A 91 -2.14 5.97 28.13
C GLY A 91 -1.57 6.37 26.76
N LEU A 92 -2.44 6.53 25.74
CA LEU A 92 -2.01 6.80 24.37
C LEU A 92 -1.97 8.30 24.08
N GLY A 93 -1.02 8.71 23.24
CA GLY A 93 -1.00 10.06 22.69
C GLY A 93 -2.22 10.34 21.79
N ARG A 94 -2.61 11.62 21.70
CA ARG A 94 -3.79 12.09 20.95
C ARG A 94 -3.86 11.58 19.51
N ALA A 95 -2.73 11.64 18.79
CA ALA A 95 -2.64 11.19 17.40
C ALA A 95 -2.86 9.67 17.26
N SER A 96 -2.38 8.89 18.23
CA SER A 96 -2.60 7.43 18.27
C SER A 96 -4.07 7.14 18.52
N VAL A 97 -4.70 7.78 19.51
CA VAL A 97 -6.15 7.64 19.77
C VAL A 97 -6.97 7.95 18.51
N HIS A 98 -6.71 9.07 17.83
CA HIS A 98 -7.42 9.41 16.60
C HIS A 98 -7.23 8.41 15.46
N SER A 99 -6.10 7.71 15.42
CA SER A 99 -5.84 6.67 14.41
C SER A 99 -6.63 5.39 14.64
N TYR A 100 -7.05 5.13 15.88
CA TYR A 100 -7.90 3.98 16.24
C TYR A 100 -9.40 4.26 16.09
N LEU A 101 -9.78 5.53 15.94
CA LEU A 101 -11.17 5.93 15.72
C LEU A 101 -11.49 5.95 14.23
N PRO A 102 -12.62 5.36 13.78
CA PRO A 102 -12.99 5.35 12.37
C PRO A 102 -13.19 6.77 11.80
N TYR A 103 -13.10 6.92 10.49
CA TYR A 103 -13.45 8.18 9.83
C TYR A 103 -14.95 8.45 9.97
N THR A 104 -15.31 9.57 10.58
CA THR A 104 -16.70 10.06 10.65
C THR A 104 -17.02 11.07 9.56
N LYS A 105 -15.99 11.70 8.98
CA LYS A 105 -16.09 12.68 7.89
C LYS A 105 -14.93 12.50 6.94
N ILE A 106 -15.18 12.70 5.64
CA ILE A 106 -14.14 12.64 4.61
C ILE A 106 -13.30 13.92 4.66
N PRO A 107 -11.97 13.84 4.73
CA PRO A 107 -11.11 15.01 4.60
C PRO A 107 -11.26 15.60 3.19
N TYR A 108 -11.80 16.82 3.08
CA TYR A 108 -11.94 17.51 1.81
C TYR A 108 -10.65 18.27 1.47
N ASN A 109 -9.75 17.61 0.75
CA ASN A 109 -8.60 18.25 0.11
C ASN A 109 -8.49 17.76 -1.35
N LEU A 110 -8.77 18.64 -2.32
CA LEU A 110 -8.79 18.30 -3.75
C LEU A 110 -7.43 17.82 -4.28
N ALA A 111 -6.32 18.33 -3.74
CA ALA A 111 -4.98 17.89 -4.12
C ALA A 111 -4.70 16.47 -3.62
N GLU A 112 -5.10 16.20 -2.37
CA GLU A 112 -4.97 14.88 -1.76
C GLU A 112 -5.85 13.83 -2.46
N LEU A 113 -7.08 14.19 -2.81
CA LEU A 113 -7.99 13.30 -3.53
C LEU A 113 -7.48 13.01 -4.95
N SER A 114 -6.90 14.00 -5.64
CA SER A 114 -6.26 13.77 -6.94
C SER A 114 -5.05 12.83 -6.81
N ALA A 115 -4.21 13.03 -5.78
CA ALA A 115 -3.10 12.13 -5.49
C ALA A 115 -3.57 10.71 -5.13
N ASN A 116 -4.65 10.57 -4.38
CA ASN A 116 -5.23 9.27 -4.04
C ASN A 116 -5.78 8.55 -5.28
N ALA A 117 -6.43 9.27 -6.20
CA ALA A 117 -6.88 8.70 -7.47
C ALA A 117 -5.71 8.14 -8.30
N GLU A 118 -4.61 8.89 -8.40
CA GLU A 118 -3.40 8.41 -9.09
C GLU A 118 -2.77 7.20 -8.38
N ARG A 119 -2.73 7.19 -7.04
CA ARG A 119 -2.25 6.04 -6.25
C ARG A 119 -3.08 4.79 -6.49
N ILE A 120 -4.41 4.91 -6.54
CA ILE A 120 -5.31 3.79 -6.84
C ILE A 120 -5.04 3.26 -8.25
N ARG A 121 -4.93 4.16 -9.24
CA ARG A 121 -4.66 3.77 -10.64
C ARG A 121 -3.35 2.97 -10.72
N LEU A 122 -2.27 3.52 -10.18
CA LEU A 122 -0.95 2.87 -10.18
C LEU A 122 -0.99 1.53 -9.45
N TYR A 123 -1.64 1.45 -8.29
CA TYR A 123 -1.78 0.19 -7.55
C TYR A 123 -2.46 -0.89 -8.40
N ARG A 124 -3.57 -0.56 -9.08
CA ARG A 124 -4.30 -1.51 -9.93
C ARG A 124 -3.48 -1.96 -11.13
N GLU A 125 -2.81 -1.03 -11.81
CA GLU A 125 -1.92 -1.32 -12.95
C GLU A 125 -0.79 -2.27 -12.53
N ARG A 126 -0.16 -2.01 -11.39
CA ARG A 126 0.94 -2.84 -10.85
C ARG A 126 0.46 -4.21 -10.41
N ARG A 127 -0.68 -4.29 -9.71
CA ARG A 127 -1.28 -5.56 -9.32
C ARG A 127 -1.64 -6.40 -10.55
N ALA A 128 -2.19 -5.79 -11.59
CA ALA A 128 -2.47 -6.45 -12.86
C ALA A 128 -1.19 -6.98 -13.52
N ALA A 129 -0.11 -6.19 -13.52
CA ALA A 129 1.19 -6.62 -14.04
C ALA A 129 1.75 -7.83 -13.28
N CYS A 130 1.64 -7.86 -11.95
CA CYS A 130 2.04 -9.03 -11.15
C CYS A 130 1.20 -10.27 -11.51
N MET A 131 -0.12 -10.14 -11.63
CA MET A 131 -0.98 -11.26 -12.01
C MET A 131 -0.69 -11.77 -13.43
N GLU A 132 -0.43 -10.85 -14.36
CA GLU A 132 -0.02 -11.17 -15.73
C GLU A 132 1.31 -11.93 -15.74
N PHE A 133 2.31 -11.48 -14.97
CA PHE A 133 3.59 -12.17 -14.82
C PHE A 133 3.40 -13.57 -14.23
N CYS A 134 2.66 -13.71 -13.13
CA CYS A 134 2.36 -15.01 -12.52
C CYS A 134 1.66 -15.98 -13.49
N SER A 135 0.73 -15.46 -14.29
CA SER A 135 0.04 -16.24 -15.32
C SER A 135 1.01 -16.73 -16.39
N ARG A 136 1.89 -15.85 -16.90
CA ARG A 136 2.90 -16.20 -17.90
C ARG A 136 3.84 -17.29 -17.39
N ILE A 137 4.43 -17.12 -16.20
CA ILE A 137 5.39 -18.10 -15.66
C ILE A 137 4.75 -19.43 -15.23
N GLY A 138 3.43 -19.48 -15.06
CA GLY A 138 2.68 -20.69 -14.74
C GLY A 138 2.37 -21.57 -15.96
N GLN A 139 2.69 -21.13 -17.18
CA GLN A 139 2.50 -21.90 -18.40
C GLN A 139 3.62 -22.95 -18.57
N MET A 140 3.28 -24.16 -19.03
CA MET A 140 4.19 -25.33 -19.08
C MET A 140 5.40 -25.17 -20.03
N GLU A 141 5.41 -24.19 -20.94
CA GLU A 141 6.45 -24.06 -21.98
C GLU A 141 6.96 -22.62 -22.11
N VAL A 142 7.59 -22.08 -21.05
CA VAL A 142 8.29 -20.78 -21.13
C VAL A 142 9.78 -21.00 -21.16
N THR A 143 10.45 -20.45 -22.18
CA THR A 143 11.91 -20.51 -22.27
C THR A 143 12.55 -19.57 -21.24
N LYS A 144 13.83 -19.82 -20.92
CA LYS A 144 14.60 -18.95 -20.03
C LYS A 144 14.62 -17.48 -20.49
N GLY A 145 14.75 -17.24 -21.80
CA GLY A 145 14.79 -15.88 -22.35
C GLY A 145 13.46 -15.15 -22.16
N GLU A 146 12.34 -15.84 -22.38
CA GLU A 146 11.00 -15.28 -22.18
C GLU A 146 10.71 -15.00 -20.69
N LEU A 147 11.21 -15.84 -19.78
CA LEU A 147 11.12 -15.59 -18.33
C LEU A 147 11.89 -14.33 -17.93
N GLU A 148 13.11 -14.17 -18.44
CA GLU A 148 13.95 -13.00 -18.19
C GLU A 148 13.31 -11.72 -18.75
N GLU A 149 12.75 -11.78 -19.96
CA GLU A 149 12.02 -10.68 -20.57
C GLU A 149 10.77 -10.31 -19.75
N ALA A 150 9.94 -11.29 -19.39
CA ALA A 150 8.74 -11.08 -18.58
C ALA A 150 9.08 -10.50 -17.20
N LEU A 151 10.17 -10.96 -16.57
CA LEU A 151 10.64 -10.41 -15.31
C LEU A 151 11.07 -8.95 -15.47
N TRP A 152 11.81 -8.62 -16.53
CA TRP A 152 12.25 -7.25 -16.76
C TRP A 152 11.10 -6.31 -17.09
N GLU A 153 10.10 -6.77 -17.84
CA GLU A 153 8.85 -6.04 -18.09
C GLU A 153 8.12 -5.75 -16.78
N LEU A 154 7.97 -6.76 -15.91
CA LEU A 154 7.36 -6.59 -14.59
C LEU A 154 8.13 -5.57 -13.76
N MET A 155 9.46 -5.70 -13.66
CA MET A 155 10.29 -4.77 -12.89
C MET A 155 10.19 -3.34 -13.44
N SER A 156 10.03 -3.17 -14.74
CA SER A 156 9.81 -1.86 -15.37
C SER A 156 8.47 -1.25 -14.97
N ARG A 157 7.39 -2.03 -14.96
CA ARG A 157 6.05 -1.59 -14.50
C ARG A 157 6.00 -1.31 -12.99
N LEU A 158 6.81 -2.02 -12.21
CA LEU A 158 6.95 -1.80 -10.77
C LEU A 158 7.92 -0.65 -10.42
N ALA A 159 8.52 0.02 -11.41
CA ALA A 159 9.39 1.17 -11.15
C ALA A 159 8.64 2.26 -10.34
N GLY A 160 9.35 2.84 -9.37
CA GLY A 160 8.78 3.79 -8.43
C GLY A 160 7.86 3.19 -7.35
N CYS A 161 7.63 1.86 -7.28
CA CYS A 161 7.05 1.25 -6.07
C CYS A 161 8.02 1.37 -4.90
N VAL A 162 7.48 1.26 -3.69
CA VAL A 162 8.29 1.16 -2.49
C VAL A 162 8.61 -0.30 -2.21
N PHE A 163 9.89 -0.64 -2.27
CA PHE A 163 10.41 -1.92 -1.85
C PHE A 163 11.02 -1.82 -0.45
N LEU A 164 11.05 -2.95 0.25
CA LEU A 164 11.66 -3.10 1.56
C LEU A 164 12.88 -4.00 1.43
N THR A 165 13.98 -3.63 2.08
CA THR A 165 15.09 -4.56 2.29
C THR A 165 14.70 -5.62 3.31
N ALA A 166 15.48 -6.69 3.44
CA ALA A 166 15.33 -7.69 4.51
C ALA A 166 15.33 -7.07 5.92
N LYS A 167 15.91 -5.88 6.10
CA LYS A 167 15.92 -5.12 7.36
C LYS A 167 14.78 -4.09 7.46
N GLY A 168 13.79 -4.16 6.58
CA GLY A 168 12.62 -3.26 6.57
C GLY A 168 12.90 -1.85 6.06
N LEU A 169 14.05 -1.62 5.41
CA LEU A 169 14.41 -0.28 4.97
C LEU A 169 13.81 0.02 3.60
N ARG A 170 13.13 1.17 3.48
CA ARG A 170 12.44 1.60 2.26
C ARG A 170 13.43 2.03 1.17
N PHE A 171 13.14 1.67 -0.06
CA PHE A 171 13.79 2.20 -1.27
C PHE A 171 12.82 2.18 -2.45
N THR A 172 13.12 2.95 -3.48
CA THR A 172 12.48 2.90 -4.79
C THR A 172 13.57 2.81 -5.85
N TYR A 173 13.19 2.49 -7.09
CA TYR A 173 14.13 2.53 -8.20
C TYR A 173 13.51 3.11 -9.46
N LYS A 174 14.37 3.45 -10.41
CA LYS A 174 14.04 3.81 -11.80
C LYS A 174 14.80 2.87 -12.74
N ILE A 175 14.26 2.62 -13.93
CA ILE A 175 14.93 1.86 -14.97
C ILE A 175 15.30 2.78 -16.14
N HIS A 176 16.54 2.70 -16.59
CA HIS A 176 17.04 3.40 -17.76
C HIS A 176 18.16 2.58 -18.43
N GLY A 177 18.13 2.41 -19.75
CA GLY A 177 19.21 1.78 -20.51
C GLY A 177 19.58 0.34 -20.07
N GLY A 178 18.61 -0.46 -19.62
CA GLY A 178 18.89 -1.83 -19.12
C GLY A 178 19.48 -1.87 -17.69
N GLU A 179 19.45 -0.74 -16.98
CA GLU A 179 19.94 -0.62 -15.62
C GLU A 179 18.86 -0.13 -14.66
N MET A 180 18.92 -0.62 -13.43
CA MET A 180 18.07 -0.23 -12.32
C MET A 180 18.84 0.69 -11.36
N PHE A 181 18.36 1.92 -11.22
CA PHE A 181 18.92 2.92 -10.32
C PHE A 181 18.10 2.99 -9.05
N VAL A 182 18.66 2.46 -7.96
CA VAL A 182 18.01 2.48 -6.66
C VAL A 182 18.23 3.85 -6.01
N ASN A 183 17.20 4.44 -5.41
CA ASN A 183 17.28 5.74 -4.74
C ASN A 183 18.08 5.71 -3.41
N ARG A 184 18.76 4.59 -3.13
CA ARG A 184 19.46 4.30 -1.90
C ARG A 184 20.87 3.86 -2.25
N LYS A 185 21.85 4.69 -1.89
CA LYS A 185 23.27 4.60 -2.29
C LYS A 185 23.43 4.80 -3.80
N SER A 186 24.40 5.61 -4.21
CA SER A 186 24.63 5.98 -5.62
C SER A 186 25.21 4.84 -6.46
N LYS A 187 24.46 3.74 -6.62
CA LYS A 187 24.83 2.56 -7.41
C LYS A 187 23.64 2.08 -8.24
N SER A 188 23.92 1.50 -9.40
CA SER A 188 22.96 0.81 -10.26
C SER A 188 23.11 -0.71 -10.15
N ILE A 189 22.07 -1.43 -10.56
CA ILE A 189 22.04 -2.88 -10.73
C ILE A 189 21.74 -3.16 -12.20
N THR A 190 22.58 -3.91 -12.88
CA THR A 190 22.37 -4.26 -14.30
C THR A 190 21.29 -5.32 -14.46
N GLN A 191 20.58 -5.32 -15.60
CA GLN A 191 19.61 -6.35 -15.94
C GLN A 191 20.17 -7.78 -15.81
N ALA A 192 21.37 -8.02 -16.33
CA ALA A 192 22.06 -9.30 -16.21
C ALA A 192 22.27 -9.74 -14.75
N THR A 193 22.50 -8.79 -13.83
CA THR A 193 22.62 -9.10 -12.39
C THR A 193 21.27 -9.53 -11.80
N VAL A 194 20.18 -8.88 -12.20
CA VAL A 194 18.82 -9.26 -11.78
C VAL A 194 18.47 -10.66 -12.28
N PHE A 195 18.75 -10.96 -13.56
CA PHE A 195 18.51 -12.28 -14.15
C PHE A 195 19.32 -13.37 -13.46
N ARG A 196 20.60 -13.10 -13.17
CA ARG A 196 21.43 -14.02 -12.39
C ARG A 196 20.80 -14.30 -11.03
N ALA A 197 20.34 -13.29 -10.31
CA ALA A 197 19.72 -13.47 -9.00
C ALA A 197 18.40 -14.25 -9.06
N TYR A 198 17.55 -13.99 -10.06
CA TYR A 198 16.29 -14.70 -10.26
C TYR A 198 16.52 -16.19 -10.57
N ASN A 199 17.44 -16.48 -11.49
CA ASN A 199 17.77 -17.85 -11.88
C ASN A 199 18.46 -18.65 -10.75
N TYR A 200 19.26 -18.01 -9.89
CA TYR A 200 20.03 -18.69 -8.84
C TYR A 200 19.21 -19.08 -7.61
N ASN A 201 18.09 -18.39 -7.34
CA ASN A 201 17.25 -18.63 -6.16
C ASN A 201 16.10 -19.62 -6.40
N GLY A 202 16.08 -20.32 -7.55
CA GLY A 202 15.30 -21.54 -7.72
C GLY A 202 13.82 -21.46 -7.33
N LEU A 203 13.05 -20.53 -7.91
CA LEU A 203 11.60 -20.73 -8.07
C LEU A 203 11.29 -21.68 -9.25
N ILE A 204 12.31 -22.39 -9.74
CA ILE A 204 12.21 -23.45 -10.72
C ILE A 204 12.79 -24.70 -10.04
N ASN A 205 11.90 -25.46 -9.40
CA ASN A 205 11.98 -26.90 -9.23
C ASN A 205 10.58 -27.44 -9.50
#